data_AF-A0A7X9DKK4-F1
#
_entry.id   AF-A0A7X9DKK4-F1
#
_cell.length_a   1.000
_cell.length_b   1.000
_cell.length_c   1.000
_cell.angle_alpha   90.00
_cell.angle_beta   90.00
_cell.angle_gamma   90.00
#
_symmetry.space_group_name_H-M   'P 1'
#
loop_
_entity.id
_entity.type
_entity.pdbx_description
1 polymer ?
#
loop_
_entity_poly.entity_id
_entity_poly.type
_entity_poly.pdbx_seq_one_letter_code
_entity_poly.pdbx_strand_id
1 'polypeptide(L)'
;MYNSKEQSMREEARDAIIEALKDGYTGYYCDLHQEVFNTSYYIIGTNRAKEALKEYDVFEAIEKVQTYEKENFGEINTDLSDPEKLINMLYYIIGEEVLFEMMDGIEAWNENWNNLANEKTNAEILKAIAEKEM
;
A
#
# COMPACT_ATOMS: atom_id res chain seq x y z
N MET A 1 17.46 -2.65 -4.01
CA MET A 1 17.39 -1.18 -4.02
C MET A 1 16.34 -0.83 -5.05
N TYR A 2 15.28 -0.17 -4.63
CA TYR A 2 14.15 0.17 -5.49
C TYR A 2 14.54 1.26 -6.51
N ASN A 3 13.78 1.35 -7.60
CA ASN A 3 13.92 2.50 -8.51
C ASN A 3 13.41 3.79 -7.82
N SER A 4 13.76 4.96 -8.35
CA SER A 4 13.44 6.24 -7.68
C SER A 4 11.94 6.48 -7.53
N LYS A 5 11.12 6.01 -8.49
CA LYS A 5 9.68 6.20 -8.43
C LYS A 5 9.04 5.25 -7.41
N GLU A 6 9.48 4.00 -7.37
CA GLU A 6 9.07 3.04 -6.34
C GLU A 6 9.43 3.56 -4.94
N GLN A 7 10.64 4.12 -4.74
CA GLN A 7 11.00 4.73 -3.46
C GLN A 7 10.03 5.85 -3.05
N SER A 8 9.70 6.77 -3.96
CA SER A 8 8.69 7.83 -3.71
C SER A 8 7.32 7.24 -3.34
N MET A 9 6.86 6.22 -4.08
CA MET A 9 5.58 5.58 -3.81
C MET A 9 5.57 4.88 -2.44
N ARG A 10 6.70 4.29 -2.02
CA ARG A 10 6.83 3.67 -0.70
C ARG A 10 6.80 4.70 0.43
N GLU A 11 7.46 5.83 0.26
CA GLU A 11 7.41 6.96 1.21
C GLU A 11 5.98 7.51 1.31
N GLU A 12 5.30 7.74 0.18
CA GLU A 12 3.90 8.17 0.12
C GLU A 12 2.95 7.15 0.80
N ALA A 13 3.16 5.85 0.55
CA ALA A 13 2.36 4.79 1.17
C ALA A 13 2.56 4.72 2.69
N ARG A 14 3.81 4.86 3.16
CA ARG A 14 4.12 4.91 4.60
C ARG A 14 3.38 6.07 5.27
N ASP A 15 3.41 7.25 4.67
CA ASP A 15 2.72 8.43 5.19
C ASP A 15 1.20 8.22 5.18
N ALA A 16 0.63 7.64 4.12
CA ALA A 16 -0.81 7.35 4.04
C ALA A 16 -1.28 6.38 5.14
N ILE A 17 -0.50 5.34 5.45
CA ILE A 17 -0.79 4.39 6.54
C ILE A 17 -0.79 5.10 7.89
N ILE A 18 0.23 5.93 8.15
CA ILE A 18 0.37 6.68 9.40
C ILE A 18 -0.78 7.67 9.57
N GLU A 19 -1.13 8.42 8.53
CA GLU A 19 -2.24 9.36 8.58
C GLU A 19 -3.59 8.65 8.80
N ALA A 20 -3.84 7.51 8.14
CA ALA A 20 -5.06 6.72 8.40
C ALA A 20 -5.21 6.31 9.87
N LEU A 21 -4.11 5.84 10.50
CA LEU A 21 -4.11 5.48 11.92
C LEU A 21 -4.30 6.70 12.84
N LYS A 22 -3.67 7.84 12.52
CA LYS A 22 -3.81 9.10 13.27
C LYS A 22 -5.21 9.69 13.17
N ASP A 23 -5.85 9.57 12.01
CA ASP A 23 -7.21 10.01 11.74
C ASP A 23 -8.28 9.10 12.40
N GLY A 24 -7.83 8.11 13.16
CA GLY A 24 -8.70 7.28 13.98
C GLY A 24 -9.36 6.15 13.19
N TYR A 25 -8.62 5.50 12.28
CA TYR A 25 -9.07 4.30 11.56
C TYR A 25 -9.91 3.37 12.45
N THR A 26 -11.09 2.97 11.94
CA THR A 26 -12.08 2.15 12.66
C THR A 26 -12.40 0.82 11.97
N GLY A 27 -11.81 0.55 10.80
CA GLY A 27 -11.99 -0.71 10.07
C GLY A 27 -11.25 -1.87 10.73
N TYR A 28 -11.26 -3.04 10.08
CA TYR A 28 -10.41 -4.15 10.51
C TYR A 28 -8.95 -3.87 10.13
N TYR A 29 -7.99 -4.17 11.00
CA TYR A 29 -6.57 -3.96 10.66
C TYR A 29 -6.12 -4.78 9.45
N CYS A 30 -6.67 -5.98 9.26
CA CYS A 30 -6.40 -6.82 8.10
C CYS A 30 -6.86 -6.16 6.79
N ASP A 31 -7.85 -5.27 6.85
CA ASP A 31 -8.39 -4.55 5.70
C ASP A 31 -7.76 -3.15 5.53
N LEU A 32 -6.82 -2.75 6.38
CA LEU A 32 -6.24 -1.40 6.35
C LEU A 32 -5.60 -1.08 4.98
N HIS A 33 -4.84 -2.00 4.40
CA HIS A 33 -4.25 -1.81 3.06
C HIS A 33 -5.33 -1.60 1.99
N GLN A 34 -6.41 -2.38 2.05
CA GLN A 34 -7.55 -2.26 1.14
C GLN A 34 -8.24 -0.91 1.28
N GLU A 35 -8.48 -0.45 2.51
CA GLU A 35 -9.14 0.82 2.77
C GLU A 35 -8.27 2.01 2.35
N VAL A 36 -6.96 1.97 2.62
CA VAL A 36 -6.05 3.07 2.29
C VAL A 36 -5.74 3.14 0.79
N PHE A 37 -5.57 2.01 0.12
CA PHE A 37 -5.00 1.98 -1.24
C PHE A 37 -5.96 1.58 -2.36
N ASN A 38 -7.19 1.12 -2.04
CA ASN A 38 -8.13 0.64 -3.06
C ASN A 38 -9.52 1.31 -3.03
N THR A 39 -9.79 2.19 -2.05
CA THR A 39 -11.07 2.93 -1.99
C THR A 39 -11.09 4.18 -2.84
N SER A 40 -9.92 4.63 -3.31
CA SER A 40 -9.75 5.79 -4.19
C SER A 40 -8.51 5.61 -5.07
N TYR A 41 -8.52 6.24 -6.23
CA TYR A 41 -7.36 6.18 -7.13
C TYR A 41 -6.22 7.06 -6.62
N TYR A 42 -5.03 6.47 -6.53
CA TYR A 42 -3.76 7.15 -6.39
C TYR A 42 -3.52 8.18 -7.50
N ILE A 43 -3.74 7.80 -8.76
CA ILE A 43 -3.63 8.71 -9.91
C ILE A 43 -4.92 8.67 -10.75
N ILE A 44 -5.47 9.86 -10.96
CA ILE A 44 -6.56 10.13 -11.89
C ILE A 44 -5.99 10.95 -13.07
N GLY A 45 -6.27 10.49 -14.29
CA GLY A 45 -5.84 11.07 -15.56
C GLY A 45 -4.82 10.18 -16.29
N THR A 46 -5.21 9.65 -17.47
CA THR A 46 -4.38 8.77 -18.30
C THR A 46 -2.97 9.31 -18.60
N ASN A 47 -2.83 10.62 -18.85
CA ASN A 47 -1.52 11.20 -19.15
C ASN A 47 -0.58 11.16 -17.93
N ARG A 48 -1.10 11.48 -16.73
CA ARG A 48 -0.34 11.43 -15.48
C ARG A 48 0.04 9.99 -15.13
N ALA A 49 -0.88 9.05 -15.35
CA ALA A 49 -0.62 7.63 -15.14
C ALA A 49 0.50 7.12 -16.06
N LYS A 50 0.51 7.51 -17.35
CA LYS A 50 1.59 7.19 -18.29
C LYS A 50 2.94 7.79 -17.87
N GLU A 51 2.96 9.02 -17.37
CA GLU A 51 4.18 9.67 -16.87
C GLU A 51 4.73 8.93 -15.66
N ALA A 52 3.89 8.63 -14.67
CA ALA A 52 4.29 7.88 -13.48
C ALA A 52 4.82 6.47 -13.81
N LEU A 53 4.14 5.73 -14.69
CA LEU A 53 4.59 4.41 -15.14
C LEU A 53 5.91 4.46 -15.91
N LYS A 54 6.15 5.55 -16.67
CA LYS A 54 7.44 5.74 -17.35
C LYS A 54 8.57 5.99 -16.36
N GLU A 55 8.32 6.75 -15.30
CA GLU A 55 9.30 6.97 -14.22
C GLU A 55 9.59 5.69 -13.42
N TYR A 56 8.59 4.81 -13.29
CA TYR A 56 8.74 3.51 -12.62
C TYR A 56 9.43 2.44 -13.48
N ASP A 57 9.27 2.49 -14.80
CA ASP A 57 9.45 1.37 -15.76
C ASP A 57 8.16 0.57 -15.97
N VAL A 58 7.60 0.71 -17.17
CA VAL A 58 6.30 0.12 -17.52
C VAL A 58 6.34 -1.41 -17.50
N PHE A 59 7.46 -2.03 -17.88
CA PHE A 59 7.56 -3.48 -17.93
C PHE A 59 7.72 -4.07 -16.53
N GLU A 60 8.52 -3.43 -15.67
CA GLU A 60 8.63 -3.83 -14.26
C GLU A 60 7.27 -3.69 -13.54
N ALA A 61 6.52 -2.62 -13.81
CA ALA A 61 5.17 -2.44 -13.27
C ALA A 61 4.21 -3.56 -13.71
N ILE A 62 4.22 -3.91 -15.00
CA ILE A 62 3.40 -5.01 -15.54
C ILE A 62 3.78 -6.34 -14.87
N GLU A 63 5.08 -6.65 -14.78
CA GLU A 63 5.55 -7.90 -14.19
C GLU A 63 5.15 -8.02 -12.72
N LYS A 64 5.29 -6.94 -11.94
CA LYS A 64 4.92 -6.91 -10.53
C LYS A 64 3.42 -7.13 -10.33
N VAL A 65 2.56 -6.43 -11.08
CA VAL A 65 1.10 -6.61 -11.01
C VAL A 65 0.70 -8.02 -11.45
N GLN A 66 1.25 -8.53 -12.56
CA GLN A 66 0.94 -9.87 -13.03
C GLN A 66 1.36 -10.97 -12.04
N THR A 67 2.53 -10.82 -11.41
CA THR A 67 3.03 -11.77 -10.42
C THR A 67 2.12 -11.80 -9.21
N TYR A 68 1.83 -10.62 -8.66
CA TYR A 68 0.94 -10.47 -7.51
C TYR A 68 -0.44 -11.08 -7.77
N GLU A 69 -1.10 -10.73 -8.88
CA GLU A 69 -2.45 -11.22 -9.15
C GLU A 69 -2.48 -12.72 -9.40
N LYS A 70 -1.47 -13.29 -10.07
CA LYS A 70 -1.38 -14.75 -10.26
C LYS A 70 -1.13 -15.49 -8.95
N GLU A 71 -0.29 -14.97 -8.07
CA GLU A 71 0.03 -15.61 -6.79
C GLU A 71 -1.14 -15.53 -5.80
N ASN A 72 -1.89 -14.42 -5.79
CA ASN A 72 -3.00 -14.20 -4.86
C ASN A 72 -4.37 -14.66 -5.39
N PHE A 73 -4.62 -14.54 -6.70
CA PHE A 73 -5.94 -14.79 -7.30
C PHE A 73 -5.94 -15.90 -8.37
N GLY A 74 -4.77 -16.34 -8.84
CA GLY A 74 -4.65 -17.37 -9.88
C GLY A 74 -4.88 -16.86 -11.30
N GLU A 75 -5.26 -15.59 -11.47
CA GLU A 75 -5.52 -14.96 -12.78
C GLU A 75 -5.19 -13.46 -12.76
N ILE A 76 -5.00 -12.87 -13.95
CA ILE A 76 -4.79 -11.43 -14.10
C ILE A 76 -6.16 -10.76 -14.25
N ASN A 77 -6.49 -9.86 -13.33
CA ASN A 77 -7.76 -9.12 -13.31
C ASN A 77 -7.58 -7.69 -13.80
N THR A 78 -6.40 -7.10 -13.57
CA THR A 78 -6.10 -5.75 -13.99
C THR A 78 -5.96 -5.66 -15.51
N ASP A 79 -6.65 -4.71 -16.12
CA ASP A 79 -6.46 -4.38 -17.53
C ASP A 79 -5.15 -3.62 -17.71
N LEU A 80 -4.08 -4.37 -18.00
CA LEU A 80 -2.71 -3.89 -18.14
C LEU A 80 -2.51 -2.92 -19.32
N SER A 81 -3.52 -2.78 -20.20
CA SER A 81 -3.49 -1.82 -21.31
C SER A 81 -3.97 -0.42 -20.88
N ASP A 82 -4.62 -0.33 -19.72
CA ASP A 82 -5.10 0.92 -19.13
C ASP A 82 -4.07 1.45 -18.11
N PRO A 83 -3.42 2.58 -18.41
CA PRO A 83 -2.42 3.16 -17.51
C PRO A 83 -2.96 3.49 -16.13
N GLU A 84 -4.21 3.94 -16.01
CA GLU A 84 -4.80 4.28 -14.71
C GLU A 84 -4.98 3.02 -13.88
N LYS A 85 -5.54 1.96 -14.45
CA LYS A 85 -5.71 0.70 -13.71
C LYS A 85 -4.35 0.10 -13.32
N LEU A 86 -3.37 0.12 -14.21
CA LEU A 86 -2.04 -0.40 -13.94
C LEU A 86 -1.34 0.35 -12.80
N ILE A 87 -1.29 1.69 -12.83
CA ILE A 87 -0.59 2.45 -11.79
C ILE A 87 -1.29 2.40 -10.43
N ASN A 88 -2.63 2.34 -10.42
CA ASN A 88 -3.39 2.23 -9.18
C ASN A 88 -3.21 0.84 -8.55
N MET A 89 -3.21 -0.23 -9.35
CA MET A 89 -2.91 -1.57 -8.84
C MET A 89 -1.47 -1.71 -8.37
N LEU A 90 -0.52 -1.09 -9.10
CA LEU A 90 0.87 -1.05 -8.67
C LEU A 90 1.02 -0.36 -7.30
N TYR A 91 0.34 0.78 -7.09
CA TYR A 91 0.38 1.49 -5.81
C TYR A 91 -0.26 0.69 -4.68
N TYR A 92 -1.37 -0.01 -4.94
CA TYR A 92 -1.99 -0.93 -3.99
C TYR A 92 -1.01 -2.01 -3.50
N ILE A 93 -0.31 -2.67 -4.42
CA ILE A 93 0.67 -3.72 -4.09
C ILE A 93 1.82 -3.14 -3.28
N ILE A 94 2.38 -2.01 -3.69
CA ILE A 94 3.47 -1.34 -2.98
C ILE A 94 3.02 -0.92 -1.58
N GLY A 95 1.80 -0.41 -1.44
CA GLY A 95 1.23 -0.03 -0.16
C GLY A 95 1.06 -1.20 0.80
N GLU A 96 0.62 -2.36 0.30
CA GLU A 96 0.54 -3.60 1.08
C GLU A 96 1.93 -4.08 1.53
N GLU A 97 2.93 -4.10 0.64
CA GLU A 97 4.32 -4.44 0.98
C GLU A 97 4.87 -3.53 2.09
N VAL A 98 4.68 -2.22 1.95
CA VAL A 98 5.10 -1.24 2.95
C VAL A 98 4.40 -1.47 4.28
N LEU A 99 3.09 -1.75 4.27
CA LEU A 99 2.35 -2.06 5.49
C LEU A 99 2.97 -3.27 6.21
N PHE A 100 3.22 -4.37 5.51
CA PHE A 100 3.80 -5.55 6.14
C PHE A 100 5.21 -5.30 6.68
N GLU A 101 6.06 -4.58 5.95
CA GLU A 101 7.41 -4.24 6.40
C GLU A 101 7.40 -3.33 7.64
N MET A 102 6.53 -2.32 7.67
CA MET A 102 6.36 -1.42 8.81
C MET A 102 5.92 -2.20 10.05
N MET A 103 4.91 -3.05 9.89
CA MET A 103 4.26 -3.76 10.99
C MET A 103 5.01 -5.01 11.46
N ASP A 104 6.00 -5.48 10.71
CA ASP A 104 6.83 -6.63 11.10
C ASP A 104 7.43 -6.41 12.50
N GLY A 105 7.19 -7.35 13.40
CA GLY A 105 7.62 -7.27 14.80
C GLY A 105 6.83 -6.33 15.73
N ILE A 106 5.78 -5.65 15.26
CA ILE A 106 4.92 -4.80 16.11
C ILE A 106 3.86 -5.67 16.79
N GLU A 107 4.03 -5.93 18.09
CA GLU A 107 3.11 -6.76 18.89
C GLU A 107 1.67 -6.24 18.87
N ALA A 108 1.48 -4.93 19.09
CA ALA A 108 0.16 -4.29 19.06
C ALA A 108 -0.59 -4.49 17.73
N TRP A 109 0.12 -4.59 16.61
CA TRP A 109 -0.44 -4.92 15.30
C TRP A 109 -0.77 -6.42 15.22
N ASN A 110 0.20 -7.28 15.50
CA ASN A 110 0.07 -8.73 15.33
C ASN A 110 -1.05 -9.32 16.20
N GLU A 111 -1.20 -8.85 17.44
CA GLU A 111 -2.26 -9.31 18.35
C GLU A 111 -3.66 -8.81 17.93
N ASN A 112 -3.73 -7.76 17.11
CA ASN A 112 -4.98 -7.12 16.72
C ASN A 112 -5.28 -7.20 15.22
N TRP A 113 -4.47 -7.89 14.41
CA TRP A 113 -4.59 -7.90 12.95
C TRP A 113 -6.02 -8.20 12.46
N ASN A 114 -6.74 -9.11 13.11
CA ASN A 114 -8.12 -9.46 12.75
C ASN A 114 -9.19 -8.80 13.66
N ASN A 115 -8.83 -7.74 14.37
CA ASN A 115 -9.73 -6.98 15.25
C ASN A 115 -10.13 -5.66 14.59
N LEU A 116 -11.27 -5.12 15.04
CA LEU A 116 -11.66 -3.75 14.73
C LEU A 116 -10.68 -2.77 15.40
N ALA A 117 -10.24 -1.81 14.61
CA ALA A 117 -9.39 -0.74 15.07
C ALA A 117 -10.12 0.17 16.07
N ASN A 118 -9.35 0.71 17.00
CA ASN A 118 -9.82 1.67 17.98
C ASN A 118 -8.69 2.66 18.31
N GLU A 119 -9.04 3.82 18.86
CA GLU A 119 -8.09 4.90 19.15
C GLU A 119 -6.89 4.45 20.00
N LYS A 120 -7.13 3.57 20.99
CA LYS A 120 -6.07 3.08 21.88
C LYS A 120 -5.07 2.22 21.11
N THR A 121 -5.55 1.22 20.37
CA THR A 121 -4.68 0.32 19.60
C THR A 121 -3.98 1.06 18.46
N ASN A 122 -4.63 2.02 17.79
CA ASN A 122 -3.98 2.89 16.80
C ASN A 122 -2.80 3.66 17.42
N ALA A 123 -2.99 4.25 18.61
CA ALA A 123 -1.94 4.96 19.31
C ALA A 123 -0.77 4.05 19.74
N GLU A 124 -1.05 2.81 20.16
CA GLU A 124 -0.03 1.82 20.50
C GLU A 124 0.80 1.40 19.27
N ILE A 125 0.14 1.17 18.12
CA ILE A 125 0.81 0.87 16.85
C ILE A 125 1.68 2.05 16.41
N LEU A 126 1.14 3.27 16.39
CA LEU A 126 1.89 4.48 16.01
C LEU A 126 3.13 4.71 16.88
N LYS A 127 2.99 4.45 18.19
CA LYS A 127 4.13 4.54 19.12
C LYS A 127 5.20 3.50 18.78
N ALA A 128 4.82 2.25 18.53
CA ALA A 128 5.75 1.19 18.19
C ALA A 128 6.47 1.44 16.85
N ILE A 129 5.77 2.01 15.85
CA ILE A 129 6.39 2.45 14.59
C ILE A 129 7.49 3.49 14.87
N ALA A 130 7.18 4.51 15.67
CA ALA A 130 8.14 5.56 16.00
C ALA A 130 9.36 5.02 16.77
N GLU A 131 9.16 4.06 17.68
CA GLU A 131 10.24 3.44 18.44
C GLU A 131 11.16 2.56 17.56
N LYS A 132 10.63 1.91 16.51
CA LYS A 132 11.39 1.08 15.57
C LYS A 132 12.34 1.89 14.67
N GLU A 133 12.06 3.18 14.51
CA GLU A 133 12.82 4.08 13.63
C GLU A 133 13.88 4.93 14.36
N MET A 134 13.97 4.80 15.69
CA MET A 134 15.00 5.44 16.52
C MET A 134 16.30 4.64 16.57
#